data_AF-H0USK5-F1
#
_entry.id   AF-H0USK5-F1
#
_cell.length_a   1.000
_cell.length_b   1.000
_cell.length_c   1.000
_cell.angle_alpha   90.00
_cell.angle_beta   90.00
_cell.angle_gamma   90.00
#
_symmetry.space_group_name_H-M   'P 1'
#
loop_
_entity.id
_entity.type
_entity.pdbx_description
1 polymer ?
#
loop_
_entity_poly.entity_id
_entity_poly.type
_entity_poly.pdbx_seq_one_letter_code
_entity_poly.pdbx_strand_id
1 'polypeptide(L)'
;MSLEVDLKTLGLSPGASWDDVKSAFRRLARTYHPDVAGPEHSRRFAEINRAYMSIREAVQSGSFGALGQTGGAKAASAQGTARDAASGTWQTRRSRRRRRSGGFSWGAKGLSWLSSIGSVLAKGAMRFGRSEGVGKEEAKRSFERDRALWEALDLAENRLDWILKRARPAEGHDISPRLESRLLSRHPGVVVLALEELRKLEDLGLRERLAVLALSRGMPDGEVLSRVLSIFKPSAAEVARSVCRWGGVYGRPDAVGVLRWLKYGGVRDRGLLKPFCGNRDLGVLAALLDMWPSGVGLPDVSDMSRFLKSEDEGVLGAALRLVKREGPQPWMMPRIEKLASSHPSPAVRVWASAIVRNRSMG
;
A
#
# COMPACT_ATOMS: atom_id res chain seq x y z
N MET A 1 10.64 -38.88 26.58
CA MET A 1 9.53 -38.47 27.43
C MET A 1 8.32 -38.33 26.52
N SER A 2 7.22 -39.00 26.85
CA SER A 2 6.05 -39.01 25.97
C SER A 2 5.37 -37.64 26.01
N LEU A 3 5.02 -37.08 24.84
CA LEU A 3 4.35 -35.77 24.72
C LEU A 3 3.06 -35.67 25.55
N GLU A 4 2.38 -36.79 25.78
CA GLU A 4 1.21 -36.89 26.66
C GLU A 4 1.54 -36.57 28.13
N VAL A 5 2.72 -36.97 28.60
CA VAL A 5 3.19 -36.67 29.95
C VAL A 5 3.49 -35.18 30.06
N ASP A 6 4.13 -34.59 29.05
CA ASP A 6 4.43 -33.15 29.01
C ASP A 6 3.14 -32.30 28.98
N LEU A 7 2.12 -32.73 28.22
CA LEU A 7 0.80 -32.10 28.23
C LEU A 7 0.12 -32.20 29.60
N LYS A 8 0.21 -33.37 30.24
CA LYS A 8 -0.34 -33.59 31.59
C LYS A 8 0.39 -32.75 32.64
N THR A 9 1.69 -32.54 32.52
CA THR A 9 2.48 -31.62 33.38
C THR A 9 2.00 -30.18 33.23
N LEU A 10 1.54 -29.78 32.05
CA LEU A 10 0.89 -28.48 31.81
C LEU A 10 -0.60 -28.47 32.18
N GLY A 11 -1.16 -29.59 32.65
CA GLY A 11 -2.56 -29.72 33.03
C GLY A 11 -3.53 -29.77 31.84
N LEU A 12 -3.06 -30.26 30.69
CA LEU A 12 -3.83 -30.35 29.45
C LEU A 12 -4.13 -31.79 29.06
N SER A 13 -5.26 -32.00 28.38
CA SER A 13 -5.67 -33.30 27.86
C SER A 13 -4.84 -33.69 26.61
N PRO A 14 -4.69 -35.00 26.35
CA PRO A 14 -4.15 -35.48 25.07
C PRO A 14 -5.02 -34.94 23.91
N GLY A 15 -4.41 -34.21 22.97
CA GLY A 15 -5.12 -33.54 21.87
C GLY A 15 -5.31 -32.02 22.04
N ALA A 16 -4.79 -31.42 23.10
CA ALA A 16 -4.78 -29.96 23.26
C ALA A 16 -4.03 -29.25 22.12
N SER A 17 -4.56 -28.11 21.67
CA SER A 17 -3.94 -27.33 20.60
C SER A 17 -2.66 -26.63 21.07
N TRP A 18 -1.82 -26.20 20.13
CA TRP A 18 -0.63 -25.41 20.46
C TRP A 18 -0.98 -24.10 21.18
N ASP A 19 -2.15 -23.54 20.90
CA ASP A 19 -2.65 -22.32 21.57
C ASP A 19 -3.04 -22.61 23.04
N ASP A 20 -3.59 -23.78 23.32
CA ASP A 20 -3.88 -24.24 24.69
C ASP A 20 -2.60 -24.46 25.49
N VAL A 21 -1.58 -25.05 24.86
CA VAL A 21 -0.24 -25.27 25.46
C VAL A 21 0.41 -23.93 25.84
N LYS A 22 0.40 -22.94 24.94
CA LYS A 22 0.92 -21.60 25.25
C LYS A 22 0.13 -20.95 26.38
N SER A 23 -1.19 -21.10 26.40
CA SER A 23 -2.06 -20.48 27.40
C SER A 23 -1.87 -21.11 28.78
N ALA A 24 -1.78 -22.44 28.86
CA ALA A 24 -1.53 -23.17 30.10
C ALA A 24 -0.13 -22.87 30.65
N PHE A 25 0.89 -22.84 29.79
CA PHE A 25 2.24 -22.47 30.19
C PHE A 25 2.29 -21.04 30.76
N ARG A 26 1.67 -20.06 30.09
CA ARG A 26 1.60 -18.67 30.58
C ARG A 26 0.91 -18.58 31.94
N ARG A 27 -0.15 -19.35 32.16
CA ARG A 27 -0.86 -19.41 33.46
C ARG A 27 0.03 -19.99 34.56
N LEU A 28 0.67 -21.14 34.29
CA LEU A 28 1.52 -21.83 35.26
C LEU A 28 2.81 -21.05 35.56
N ALA A 29 3.38 -20.38 34.56
CA ALA A 29 4.57 -19.55 34.74
C ALA A 29 4.31 -18.36 35.67
N ARG A 30 3.12 -17.76 35.61
CA ARG A 30 2.71 -16.69 36.55
C ARG A 30 2.53 -17.20 37.98
N THR A 31 2.08 -18.44 38.14
CA THR A 31 1.82 -19.03 39.47
C THR A 31 3.08 -19.58 40.13
N TYR A 32 4.03 -20.12 39.36
CA TYR A 32 5.21 -20.82 39.90
C TYR A 32 6.54 -20.10 39.64
N HIS A 33 6.54 -18.83 39.21
CA HIS A 33 7.77 -18.08 39.03
C HIS A 33 8.54 -17.98 40.36
N PRO A 34 9.87 -18.19 40.39
CA PRO A 34 10.66 -18.13 41.62
C PRO A 34 10.54 -16.79 42.36
N ASP A 35 10.31 -15.68 41.64
CA ASP A 35 10.12 -14.36 42.24
C ASP A 35 8.75 -14.17 42.91
N VAL A 36 7.74 -14.98 42.55
CA VAL A 36 6.36 -14.85 43.05
C VAL A 36 6.06 -15.90 44.11
N ALA A 37 6.43 -17.15 43.85
CA ALA A 37 6.13 -18.28 44.73
C ALA A 37 7.29 -18.59 45.71
N GLY A 38 8.48 -18.03 45.46
CA GLY A 38 9.68 -18.31 46.24
C GLY A 38 10.51 -19.49 45.69
N PRO A 39 11.73 -19.69 46.21
CA PRO A 39 12.72 -20.62 45.66
C PRO A 39 12.28 -22.09 45.73
N GLU A 40 11.41 -22.45 46.66
CA GLU A 40 10.84 -23.80 46.83
C GLU A 40 10.08 -24.30 45.57
N HIS A 41 9.55 -23.38 44.76
CA HIS A 41 8.80 -23.72 43.55
C HIS A 41 9.67 -23.75 42.28
N SER A 42 10.97 -23.44 42.38
CA SER A 42 11.90 -23.45 41.25
C SER A 42 11.97 -24.81 40.55
N ARG A 43 11.87 -25.91 41.32
CA ARG A 43 11.88 -27.27 40.75
C ARG A 43 10.65 -27.53 39.88
N ARG A 44 9.47 -27.11 40.35
CA ARG A 44 8.21 -27.26 39.63
C ARG A 44 8.17 -26.35 38.38
N PHE A 45 8.73 -25.15 38.48
CA PHE A 45 8.86 -24.25 37.33
C PHE A 45 9.82 -24.81 36.26
N ALA A 46 10.93 -25.44 36.67
CA ALA A 46 11.84 -26.11 35.75
C ALA A 46 11.15 -27.28 35.01
N GLU A 47 10.30 -28.04 35.70
CA GLU A 47 9.49 -29.11 35.10
C GLU A 47 8.48 -28.57 34.08
N ILE A 48 7.79 -27.46 34.40
CA ILE A 48 6.86 -26.78 33.49
C ILE A 48 7.59 -26.26 32.23
N ASN A 49 8.75 -25.64 32.40
CA ASN A 49 9.59 -25.17 31.28
C ASN A 49 10.07 -26.32 30.41
N ARG A 50 10.51 -27.42 31.02
CA ARG A 50 10.97 -28.61 30.29
C ARG A 50 9.84 -29.21 29.44
N ALA A 51 8.64 -29.33 30.00
CA ALA A 51 7.47 -29.82 29.29
C ALA A 51 7.10 -28.91 28.09
N TYR A 52 7.11 -27.58 28.29
CA TYR A 52 6.85 -26.62 27.22
C TYR A 52 7.88 -26.69 26.09
N MET A 53 9.17 -26.80 26.40
CA MET A 53 10.23 -26.89 25.38
C MET A 53 10.15 -28.18 24.57
N SER A 54 9.88 -29.31 25.24
CA SER A 54 9.66 -30.61 24.58
C SER A 54 8.50 -30.55 23.58
N ILE A 55 7.37 -29.96 23.97
CA ILE A 55 6.22 -29.80 23.08
C ILE A 55 6.51 -28.81 21.94
N ARG A 56 7.20 -27.70 22.23
CA ARG A 56 7.60 -26.72 21.22
C ARG A 56 8.49 -27.35 20.14
N GLU A 57 9.45 -28.17 20.55
CA GLU A 57 10.32 -28.90 19.65
C GLU A 57 9.52 -29.90 18.79
N ALA A 58 8.55 -30.58 19.37
CA ALA A 58 7.63 -31.48 18.64
C ALA A 58 6.69 -30.74 17.66
N VAL A 59 6.29 -29.51 17.96
CA VAL A 59 5.53 -28.65 17.04
C VAL A 59 6.43 -28.23 15.87
N GLN A 60 7.68 -27.87 16.17
CA GLN A 60 8.64 -27.44 15.16
C GLN A 60 9.09 -28.58 14.23
N SER A 61 9.16 -29.81 14.74
CA SER A 61 9.45 -31.02 13.95
C SER A 61 8.22 -31.60 13.24
N GLY A 62 7.02 -31.06 13.49
CA GLY A 62 5.75 -31.51 12.90
C GLY A 62 5.16 -32.78 13.51
N SER A 63 5.76 -33.35 14.56
CA SER A 63 5.27 -34.57 15.21
C SER A 63 4.14 -34.34 16.22
N PHE A 64 3.91 -33.09 16.64
CA PHE A 64 2.87 -32.76 17.62
C PHE A 64 1.44 -32.96 17.08
N GLY A 65 1.20 -32.68 15.79
CA GLY A 65 -0.15 -32.78 15.19
C GLY A 65 -0.66 -34.21 14.97
N ALA A 66 0.22 -35.21 14.91
CA ALA A 66 -0.15 -36.61 14.72
C ALA A 66 -0.79 -37.25 15.97
N LEU A 67 -0.55 -36.67 17.15
CA LEU A 67 -1.08 -37.16 18.43
C LEU A 67 -2.53 -36.70 18.70
N GLY A 68 -3.01 -35.67 17.98
CA GLY A 68 -4.35 -35.11 18.14
C GLY A 68 -5.48 -35.85 17.42
N GLN A 69 -5.17 -36.93 16.68
CA GLN A 69 -6.17 -37.71 15.94
C GLN A 69 -6.45 -39.10 16.54
N THR A 70 -5.77 -39.51 17.60
CA THR A 70 -5.97 -40.83 18.24
C THR A 70 -6.58 -40.66 19.63
N GLY A 71 -7.87 -40.30 19.69
CA GLY A 71 -8.63 -40.34 20.94
C GLY A 71 -9.68 -39.26 21.07
N GLY A 72 -10.89 -39.53 20.57
CA GLY A 72 -12.06 -38.68 20.84
C GLY A 72 -13.01 -38.54 19.66
N ALA A 73 -13.70 -39.63 19.31
CA ALA A 73 -14.87 -39.55 18.48
C ALA A 73 -15.99 -38.80 19.23
N LYS A 74 -16.40 -37.63 18.72
CA LYS A 74 -17.81 -37.23 18.72
C LYS A 74 -18.16 -36.58 17.39
N ALA A 75 -19.14 -37.22 16.77
CA ALA A 75 -19.79 -36.93 15.51
C ALA A 75 -20.28 -35.48 15.36
N ALA A 76 -20.06 -34.93 14.18
CA ALA A 76 -21.08 -34.15 13.48
C ALA A 76 -21.06 -34.59 12.01
N SER A 77 -22.04 -35.41 11.69
CA SER A 77 -22.40 -35.88 10.37
C SER A 77 -22.94 -34.75 9.51
N ALA A 78 -22.41 -34.61 8.29
CA ALA A 78 -23.17 -34.18 7.12
C ALA A 78 -22.54 -34.82 5.87
N GLN A 79 -23.09 -35.99 5.49
CA GLN A 79 -23.11 -36.49 4.11
C GLN A 79 -23.71 -35.39 3.22
N GLY A 80 -23.28 -35.14 1.99
CA GLY A 80 -22.86 -36.00 0.87
C GLY A 80 -23.46 -35.30 -0.36
N THR A 81 -22.76 -35.13 -1.47
CA THR A 81 -22.83 -36.07 -2.59
C THR A 81 -21.58 -36.02 -3.48
N ALA A 82 -21.19 -37.20 -3.93
CA ALA A 82 -20.14 -37.51 -4.89
C ALA A 82 -20.62 -37.27 -6.34
N ARG A 83 -19.73 -37.00 -7.31
CA ARG A 83 -19.19 -37.91 -8.38
C ARG A 83 -18.87 -36.99 -9.58
N ASP A 84 -17.86 -37.10 -10.45
CA ASP A 84 -17.11 -38.18 -11.12
C ASP A 84 -15.72 -37.61 -11.55
N ALA A 85 -14.56 -38.26 -11.38
CA ALA A 85 -13.94 -39.34 -12.18
C ALA A 85 -13.45 -38.95 -13.60
N ALA A 86 -12.12 -38.87 -13.79
CA ALA A 86 -11.33 -39.28 -14.99
C ALA A 86 -9.85 -38.90 -14.77
N SER A 87 -8.99 -39.83 -14.33
CA SER A 87 -8.09 -40.65 -15.16
C SER A 87 -7.02 -39.85 -15.94
N GLY A 88 -5.75 -40.05 -15.58
CA GLY A 88 -4.61 -39.39 -16.21
C GLY A 88 -3.27 -39.73 -15.56
N THR A 89 -2.97 -41.03 -15.46
CA THR A 89 -1.66 -41.57 -15.09
C THR A 89 -0.57 -41.12 -16.07
N TRP A 90 0.47 -40.45 -15.57
CA TRP A 90 1.80 -40.44 -16.17
C TRP A 90 2.83 -40.74 -15.09
N GLN A 91 3.45 -41.90 -15.21
CA GLN A 91 4.64 -42.30 -14.48
C GLN A 91 5.82 -41.46 -14.95
N THR A 92 6.66 -40.95 -14.04
CA THR A 92 8.08 -40.75 -14.32
C THR A 92 8.91 -40.66 -13.04
N ARG A 93 9.60 -41.77 -12.78
CA ARG A 93 11.04 -41.88 -12.52
C ARG A 93 11.71 -40.74 -11.72
N ARG A 94 11.90 -41.04 -10.43
CA ARG A 94 12.91 -40.45 -9.53
C ARG A 94 14.26 -40.32 -10.23
N SER A 95 14.76 -39.10 -10.33
CA SER A 95 16.20 -38.83 -10.35
C SER A 95 16.51 -37.66 -9.42
N ARG A 96 17.38 -37.94 -8.46
CA ARG A 96 17.98 -36.96 -7.55
C ARG A 96 18.86 -36.02 -8.36
N ARG A 97 18.55 -34.71 -8.35
CA ARG A 97 19.58 -33.67 -8.51
C ARG A 97 19.21 -32.43 -7.70
N ARG A 98 19.94 -32.27 -6.61
CA ARG A 98 20.08 -31.03 -5.82
C ARG A 98 20.44 -29.86 -6.75
N ARG A 99 19.71 -28.75 -6.63
CA ARG A 99 20.20 -27.36 -6.76
C ARG A 99 19.12 -26.43 -6.18
N ARG A 100 19.37 -25.91 -4.97
CA ARG A 100 19.76 -24.51 -4.72
C ARG A 100 18.62 -23.52 -5.04
N SER A 101 17.61 -23.50 -4.18
CA SER A 101 16.86 -22.27 -3.89
C SER A 101 17.59 -21.56 -2.74
N GLY A 102 17.97 -20.30 -2.98
CA GLY A 102 18.61 -19.45 -2.00
C GLY A 102 17.70 -19.28 -0.79
N GLY A 103 18.11 -19.86 0.34
CA GLY A 103 17.52 -19.58 1.62
C GLY A 103 17.70 -18.09 1.93
N PHE A 104 16.58 -17.38 2.00
CA PHE A 104 16.53 -16.09 2.66
C PHE A 104 16.84 -16.32 4.15
N SER A 105 18.09 -16.05 4.51
CA SER A 105 18.56 -16.04 5.89
C SER A 105 17.89 -14.89 6.62
N TRP A 106 16.91 -15.18 7.48
CA TRP A 106 16.67 -14.31 8.63
C TRP A 106 17.88 -14.47 9.54
N GLY A 107 18.80 -13.52 9.41
CA GLY A 107 20.00 -13.46 10.22
C GLY A 107 19.65 -13.45 11.71
N ALA A 108 20.44 -14.20 12.46
CA ALA A 108 20.43 -14.33 13.91
C ALA A 108 20.80 -13.02 14.66
N LYS A 109 20.31 -11.86 14.19
CA LYS A 109 20.47 -10.54 14.81
C LYS A 109 19.13 -9.85 15.14
N GLY A 110 17.99 -10.42 14.71
CA GLY A 110 16.66 -9.85 14.95
C GLY A 110 15.95 -10.27 16.25
N LEU A 111 16.49 -11.25 16.99
CA LEU A 111 15.92 -11.71 18.27
C LEU A 111 16.90 -11.52 19.47
N SER A 112 17.98 -10.76 19.27
CA SER A 112 19.00 -10.47 20.30
C SER A 112 18.47 -9.65 21.49
N TRP A 113 17.32 -8.99 21.36
CA TRP A 113 16.77 -8.20 22.45
C TRP A 113 16.06 -9.06 23.52
N LEU A 114 15.57 -10.25 23.15
CA LEU A 114 14.93 -11.18 24.10
C LEU A 114 15.93 -11.86 25.05
N SER A 115 17.20 -11.98 24.66
CA SER A 115 18.29 -12.39 25.57
C SER A 115 18.79 -11.24 26.47
N SER A 116 18.45 -9.99 26.16
CA SER A 116 18.92 -8.82 26.92
C SER A 116 18.05 -8.55 28.15
N ILE A 117 16.80 -9.02 28.18
CA ILE A 117 15.88 -8.86 29.32
C ILE A 117 16.41 -9.60 30.57
N GLY A 118 17.08 -10.75 30.39
CA GLY A 118 17.73 -11.46 31.50
C GLY A 118 18.96 -10.76 32.07
N SER A 119 19.65 -9.92 31.30
CA SER A 119 20.92 -9.27 31.73
C SER A 119 20.73 -7.91 32.41
N VAL A 120 19.59 -7.23 32.18
CA VAL A 120 19.28 -5.95 32.82
C VAL A 120 18.73 -6.16 34.23
N LEU A 121 18.03 -7.27 34.50
CA LEU A 121 17.59 -7.64 35.84
C LEU A 121 18.74 -8.20 36.71
N ALA A 122 19.75 -8.82 36.11
CA ALA A 122 20.94 -9.30 36.82
C ALA A 122 21.90 -8.19 37.29
N LYS A 123 21.88 -7.00 36.66
CA LYS A 123 22.74 -5.86 37.04
C LYS A 123 22.14 -4.94 38.11
N GLY A 124 20.85 -5.07 38.42
CA GLY A 124 20.20 -4.33 39.51
C GLY A 124 20.41 -4.94 40.90
N ALA A 125 20.82 -6.21 40.98
CA ALA A 125 20.85 -6.97 42.22
C ALA A 125 22.16 -6.89 43.03
N MET A 126 23.10 -5.99 42.69
CA MET A 126 24.41 -5.91 43.35
C MET A 126 24.71 -4.55 44.01
N ARG A 127 23.70 -3.87 44.56
CA ARG A 127 23.94 -2.77 45.51
C ARG A 127 22.80 -2.60 46.50
N PHE A 128 23.19 -2.49 47.76
CA PHE A 128 22.44 -2.10 48.95
C PHE A 128 21.66 -3.18 49.70
N GLY A 129 22.15 -3.43 50.92
CA GLY A 129 21.48 -4.22 51.93
C GLY A 129 20.47 -3.40 52.75
N ARG A 130 19.58 -4.16 53.38
CA ARG A 130 18.83 -3.90 54.62
C ARG A 130 17.97 -2.63 54.67
N SER A 131 16.68 -2.81 54.36
CA SER A 131 15.55 -2.13 55.02
C SER A 131 14.26 -2.93 54.76
N GLU A 132 13.80 -3.70 55.74
CA GLU A 132 12.69 -4.67 55.61
C GLU A 132 11.27 -4.06 55.55
N GLY A 133 11.12 -2.74 55.47
CA GLY A 133 9.82 -2.08 55.37
C GLY A 133 9.45 -1.55 53.98
N VAL A 134 10.44 -1.07 53.22
CA VAL A 134 10.22 -0.30 51.97
C VAL A 134 10.20 -1.19 50.73
N GLY A 135 10.88 -2.35 50.78
CA GLY A 135 10.99 -3.26 49.63
C GLY A 135 9.70 -3.95 49.22
N LYS A 136 8.73 -4.15 50.12
CA LYS A 136 7.46 -4.82 49.78
C LYS A 136 6.54 -3.94 48.93
N GLU A 137 6.54 -2.63 49.16
CA GLU A 137 5.75 -1.70 48.35
C GLU A 137 6.40 -1.43 47.00
N GLU A 138 7.71 -1.27 46.94
CA GLU A 138 8.44 -1.10 45.67
C GLU A 138 8.35 -2.36 44.81
N ALA A 139 8.43 -3.56 45.41
CA ALA A 139 8.22 -4.82 44.70
C ALA A 139 6.79 -4.93 44.14
N LYS A 140 5.76 -4.52 44.90
CA LYS A 140 4.37 -4.48 44.40
C LYS A 140 4.20 -3.50 43.23
N ARG A 141 4.77 -2.30 43.33
CA ARG A 141 4.70 -1.29 42.25
C ARG A 141 5.49 -1.72 41.01
N SER A 142 6.63 -2.40 41.19
CA SER A 142 7.37 -3.02 40.08
C SER A 142 6.53 -4.11 39.41
N PHE A 143 5.89 -4.98 40.20
CA PHE A 143 5.02 -6.03 39.72
C PHE A 143 3.82 -5.49 38.93
N GLU A 144 3.19 -4.42 39.40
CA GLU A 144 2.08 -3.77 38.68
C GLU A 144 2.55 -3.11 37.37
N ARG A 145 3.75 -2.49 37.36
CA ARG A 145 4.36 -1.94 36.14
C ARG A 145 4.72 -3.03 35.14
N ASP A 146 5.32 -4.12 35.60
CA ASP A 146 5.70 -5.25 34.75
C ASP A 146 4.44 -5.93 34.19
N ARG A 147 3.39 -6.08 35.00
CA ARG A 147 2.09 -6.56 34.53
C ARG A 147 1.49 -5.67 33.46
N ALA A 148 1.46 -4.35 33.68
CA ALA A 148 0.94 -3.40 32.70
C ALA A 148 1.77 -3.38 31.40
N LEU A 149 3.10 -3.51 31.50
CA LEU A 149 4.00 -3.68 30.35
C LEU A 149 3.69 -4.96 29.59
N TRP A 150 3.48 -6.08 30.27
CA TRP A 150 3.13 -7.35 29.64
C TRP A 150 1.74 -7.34 29.00
N GLU A 151 0.74 -6.71 29.62
CA GLU A 151 -0.59 -6.54 29.03
C GLU A 151 -0.52 -5.64 27.78
N ALA A 152 0.28 -4.57 27.83
CA ALA A 152 0.50 -3.69 26.67
C ALA A 152 1.25 -4.41 25.53
N LEU A 153 2.26 -5.22 25.86
CA LEU A 153 3.01 -6.03 24.90
C LEU A 153 2.15 -7.12 24.27
N ASP A 154 1.35 -7.85 25.04
CA ASP A 154 0.45 -8.89 24.52
C ASP A 154 -0.64 -8.25 23.63
N LEU A 155 -1.14 -7.07 23.98
CA LEU A 155 -2.07 -6.31 23.13
C LEU A 155 -1.38 -5.85 21.82
N ALA A 156 -0.14 -5.39 21.89
CA ALA A 156 0.64 -4.98 20.73
C ALA A 156 0.99 -6.18 19.82
N GLU A 157 1.40 -7.30 20.39
CA GLU A 157 1.67 -8.55 19.67
C GLU A 157 0.40 -9.09 18.99
N ASN A 158 -0.73 -9.13 19.69
CA ASN A 158 -2.00 -9.59 19.12
C ASN A 158 -2.48 -8.65 18.00
N ARG A 159 -2.28 -7.33 18.15
CA ARG A 159 -2.59 -6.36 17.10
C ARG A 159 -1.66 -6.50 15.89
N LEU A 160 -0.38 -6.74 16.10
CA LEU A 160 0.58 -7.00 15.04
C LEU A 160 0.31 -8.32 14.32
N ASP A 161 0.00 -9.39 15.05
CA ASP A 161 -0.39 -10.68 14.48
C ASP A 161 -1.67 -10.56 13.64
N TRP A 162 -2.66 -9.79 14.11
CA TRP A 162 -3.85 -9.46 13.32
C TRP A 162 -3.51 -8.66 12.05
N ILE A 163 -2.64 -7.65 12.14
CA ILE A 163 -2.18 -6.87 10.98
C ILE A 163 -1.44 -7.77 9.99
N LEU A 164 -0.56 -8.65 10.48
CA LEU A 164 0.24 -9.56 9.65
C LEU A 164 -0.61 -10.65 9.01
N LYS A 165 -1.62 -11.19 9.72
CA LYS A 165 -2.62 -12.10 9.14
C LYS A 165 -3.47 -11.40 8.07
N ARG A 166 -3.76 -10.10 8.24
CA ARG A 166 -4.45 -9.27 7.25
C ARG A 166 -3.56 -8.83 6.09
N ALA A 167 -2.25 -8.80 6.29
CA ALA A 167 -1.23 -8.44 5.30
C ALA A 167 -0.68 -9.63 4.52
N ARG A 168 -0.87 -10.87 4.98
CA ARG A 168 -0.61 -12.06 4.15
C ARG A 168 -1.60 -12.03 2.99
N PRO A 169 -1.13 -12.07 1.73
CA PRO A 169 -2.02 -12.30 0.61
C PRO A 169 -2.67 -13.66 0.83
N ALA A 170 -4.00 -13.68 0.90
CA ALA A 170 -4.74 -14.92 0.93
C ALA A 170 -4.45 -15.63 -0.39
N GLU A 171 -3.82 -16.79 -0.33
CA GLU A 171 -3.68 -17.67 -1.48
C GLU A 171 -5.09 -17.98 -2.01
N GLY A 172 -5.41 -17.48 -3.21
CA GLY A 172 -6.54 -17.97 -4.01
C GLY A 172 -7.95 -17.40 -3.76
N HIS A 173 -8.13 -16.32 -3.00
CA HIS A 173 -9.44 -15.65 -2.91
C HIS A 173 -9.48 -14.33 -3.69
N ASP A 174 -10.50 -14.21 -4.54
CA ASP A 174 -10.90 -13.06 -5.37
C ASP A 174 -10.39 -11.72 -4.79
N ILE A 175 -9.28 -11.21 -5.35
CA ILE A 175 -8.59 -10.00 -4.87
C ILE A 175 -9.47 -8.76 -5.09
N SER A 176 -10.41 -8.84 -6.04
CA SER A 176 -11.24 -7.74 -6.52
C SER A 176 -12.07 -7.05 -5.43
N PRO A 177 -12.96 -7.71 -4.66
CA PRO A 177 -13.86 -7.02 -3.73
C PRO A 177 -13.14 -6.30 -2.57
N ARG A 178 -12.02 -6.86 -2.08
CA ARG A 178 -11.22 -6.22 -1.02
C ARG A 178 -10.43 -5.03 -1.55
N LEU A 179 -9.89 -5.15 -2.76
CA LEU A 179 -9.15 -4.08 -3.40
C LEU A 179 -10.08 -2.92 -3.78
N GLU A 180 -11.24 -3.23 -4.35
CA GLU A 180 -12.31 -2.27 -4.67
C GLU A 180 -12.73 -1.46 -3.44
N SER A 181 -13.02 -2.13 -2.33
CA SER A 181 -13.40 -1.46 -1.08
C SER A 181 -12.32 -0.47 -0.59
N ARG A 182 -11.04 -0.82 -0.78
CA ARG A 182 -9.92 0.04 -0.40
C ARG A 182 -9.72 1.21 -1.37
N LEU A 183 -9.90 0.99 -2.67
CA LEU A 183 -9.86 2.04 -3.70
C LEU A 183 -10.99 3.06 -3.52
N LEU A 184 -12.15 2.61 -3.05
CA LEU A 184 -13.31 3.46 -2.78
C LEU A 184 -13.27 4.15 -1.40
N SER A 185 -12.22 3.90 -0.61
CA SER A 185 -12.02 4.51 0.70
C SER A 185 -11.93 6.03 0.61
N ARG A 186 -12.36 6.72 1.68
CA ARG A 186 -12.26 8.19 1.78
C ARG A 186 -10.85 8.67 2.10
N HIS A 187 -10.00 7.79 2.61
CA HIS A 187 -8.68 8.16 3.12
C HIS A 187 -7.62 8.02 2.02
N PRO A 188 -6.93 9.11 1.61
CA PRO A 188 -5.91 9.12 0.56
C PRO A 188 -4.86 8.00 0.70
N GLY A 189 -4.25 7.87 1.88
CA GLY A 189 -3.24 6.84 2.12
C GLY A 189 -3.74 5.40 1.91
N VAL A 190 -5.03 5.11 2.17
CA VAL A 190 -5.59 3.78 1.90
C VAL A 190 -5.71 3.53 0.41
N VAL A 191 -6.10 4.56 -0.35
CA VAL A 191 -6.19 4.52 -1.81
C VAL A 191 -4.79 4.38 -2.43
N VAL A 192 -3.78 5.11 -1.95
CA VAL A 192 -2.39 4.99 -2.42
C VAL A 192 -1.85 3.58 -2.22
N LEU A 193 -2.06 2.98 -1.04
CA LEU A 193 -1.68 1.59 -0.78
C LEU A 193 -2.45 0.61 -1.66
N ALA A 194 -3.73 0.88 -1.94
CA ALA A 194 -4.52 0.07 -2.84
C ALA A 194 -4.03 0.17 -4.29
N LEU A 195 -3.61 1.35 -4.75
CA LEU A 195 -2.98 1.55 -6.06
C LEU A 195 -1.65 0.79 -6.20
N GLU A 196 -0.90 0.62 -5.11
CA GLU A 196 0.31 -0.20 -5.12
C GLU A 196 0.04 -1.69 -5.29
N GLU A 197 -1.04 -2.20 -4.69
CA GLU A 197 -1.51 -3.55 -4.96
C GLU A 197 -2.07 -3.68 -6.39
N LEU A 198 -2.76 -2.64 -6.87
CA LEU A 198 -3.25 -2.56 -8.26
C LEU A 198 -2.12 -2.70 -9.26
N ARG A 199 -0.96 -2.08 -9.01
CA ARG A 199 0.23 -2.19 -9.86
C ARG A 199 0.74 -3.63 -10.04
N LYS A 200 0.55 -4.49 -9.04
CA LYS A 200 1.03 -5.88 -9.03
C LYS A 200 0.13 -6.85 -9.79
N LEU A 201 -1.10 -6.45 -10.12
CA LEU A 201 -2.02 -7.30 -10.86
C LEU A 201 -1.51 -7.55 -12.28
N GLU A 202 -1.64 -8.78 -12.77
CA GLU A 202 -1.21 -9.16 -14.12
C GLU A 202 -2.24 -8.72 -15.18
N ASP A 203 -3.53 -8.80 -14.87
CA ASP A 203 -4.61 -8.39 -15.77
C ASP A 203 -4.61 -6.86 -15.98
N LEU A 204 -4.30 -6.43 -17.20
CA LEU A 204 -4.31 -5.01 -17.60
C LEU A 204 -5.72 -4.41 -17.64
N GLY A 205 -6.72 -5.17 -18.09
CA GLY A 205 -8.08 -4.67 -18.25
C GLY A 205 -8.75 -4.45 -16.90
N LEU A 206 -8.56 -5.38 -15.95
CA LEU A 206 -9.04 -5.23 -14.58
C LEU A 206 -8.33 -4.06 -13.87
N ARG A 207 -7.02 -3.87 -14.12
CA ARG A 207 -6.27 -2.73 -13.58
C ARG A 207 -6.86 -1.38 -13.99
N GLU A 208 -7.14 -1.20 -15.28
CA GLU A 208 -7.72 0.03 -15.81
C GLU A 208 -9.11 0.29 -15.23
N ARG A 209 -9.98 -0.73 -15.20
CA ARG A 209 -11.35 -0.61 -14.64
C ARG A 209 -11.34 -0.19 -13.17
N LEU A 210 -10.47 -0.79 -12.36
CA LEU A 210 -10.35 -0.45 -10.94
C LEU A 210 -9.76 0.95 -10.72
N ALA A 211 -8.82 1.39 -11.57
CA ALA A 211 -8.32 2.77 -11.53
C ALA A 211 -9.41 3.78 -11.89
N VAL A 212 -10.20 3.50 -12.92
CA VAL A 212 -11.36 4.33 -13.30
C VAL A 212 -12.38 4.39 -12.17
N LEU A 213 -12.65 3.25 -11.51
CA LEU A 213 -13.52 3.18 -10.34
C LEU A 213 -13.01 4.11 -9.21
N ALA A 214 -11.71 4.08 -8.92
CA ALA A 214 -11.11 4.95 -7.91
C ALA A 214 -11.27 6.45 -8.26
N LEU A 215 -11.07 6.79 -9.53
CA LEU A 215 -11.19 8.16 -10.05
C LEU A 215 -12.64 8.64 -10.22
N SER A 216 -13.62 7.72 -10.19
CA SER A 216 -15.04 8.07 -10.35
C SER A 216 -15.62 8.80 -9.14
N ARG A 217 -15.04 8.59 -7.95
CA ARG A 217 -15.56 9.09 -6.66
C ARG A 217 -15.42 10.61 -6.50
N GLY A 218 -14.40 11.21 -7.11
CA GLY A 218 -14.10 12.62 -6.93
C GLY A 218 -12.74 12.97 -7.50
N MET A 219 -12.35 14.24 -7.35
CA MET A 219 -11.03 14.70 -7.77
C MET A 219 -9.95 13.95 -6.96
N PRO A 220 -8.96 13.32 -7.63
CA PRO A 220 -7.86 12.69 -6.93
C PRO A 220 -7.02 13.74 -6.21
N ASP A 221 -6.55 13.42 -5.01
CA ASP A 221 -5.51 14.21 -4.36
C ASP A 221 -4.18 14.10 -5.14
N GLY A 222 -3.23 15.00 -4.86
CA GLY A 222 -1.96 15.05 -5.59
C GLY A 222 -1.12 13.77 -5.47
N GLU A 223 -1.21 13.04 -4.36
CA GLU A 223 -0.46 11.80 -4.14
C GLU A 223 -1.08 10.63 -4.93
N VAL A 224 -2.41 10.49 -4.86
CA VAL A 224 -3.19 9.54 -5.66
C VAL A 224 -3.00 9.83 -7.14
N LEU A 225 -3.08 11.09 -7.56
CA LEU A 225 -2.86 11.49 -8.95
C LEU A 225 -1.45 11.11 -9.41
N SER A 226 -0.41 11.51 -8.67
CA SER A 226 0.98 11.18 -8.98
C SER A 226 1.17 9.66 -9.11
N ARG A 227 0.56 8.88 -8.21
CA ARG A 227 0.63 7.43 -8.24
C ARG A 227 -0.07 6.85 -9.48
N VAL A 228 -1.27 7.32 -9.82
CA VAL A 228 -1.98 6.90 -11.03
C VAL A 228 -1.15 7.19 -12.29
N LEU A 229 -0.59 8.40 -12.42
CA LEU A 229 0.25 8.79 -13.57
C LEU A 229 1.52 7.94 -13.69
N SER A 230 2.06 7.43 -12.56
CA SER A 230 3.22 6.53 -12.54
C SER A 230 2.90 5.09 -12.96
N ILE A 231 1.67 4.64 -12.73
CA ILE A 231 1.23 3.27 -13.01
C ILE A 231 0.75 3.15 -14.45
N PHE A 232 -0.04 4.13 -14.92
CA PHE A 232 -0.73 4.05 -16.20
C PHE A 232 -0.05 4.90 -17.26
N LYS A 233 -0.03 4.39 -18.48
CA LYS A 233 0.29 5.18 -19.67
C LYS A 233 -0.96 5.93 -20.14
N PRO A 234 -0.83 7.09 -20.78
CA PRO A 234 -1.99 7.83 -21.26
C PRO A 234 -2.68 7.19 -22.47
N SER A 235 -2.11 6.10 -23.02
CA SER A 235 -2.79 5.22 -23.97
C SER A 235 -4.00 4.49 -23.38
N ALA A 236 -4.08 4.36 -22.04
CA ALA A 236 -5.25 3.83 -21.34
C ALA A 236 -6.39 4.87 -21.38
N ALA A 237 -7.18 4.84 -22.45
CA ALA A 237 -8.12 5.91 -22.80
C ALA A 237 -9.13 6.22 -21.68
N GLU A 238 -9.63 5.21 -20.97
CA GLU A 238 -10.58 5.42 -19.88
C GLU A 238 -9.96 6.08 -18.66
N VAL A 239 -8.74 5.65 -18.30
CA VAL A 239 -7.97 6.25 -17.20
C VAL A 239 -7.61 7.69 -17.56
N ALA A 240 -7.11 7.92 -18.78
CA ALA A 240 -6.78 9.26 -19.27
C ALA A 240 -7.99 10.20 -19.23
N ARG A 241 -9.16 9.76 -19.71
CA ARG A 241 -10.41 10.55 -19.64
C ARG A 241 -10.80 10.86 -18.18
N SER A 242 -10.66 9.87 -17.30
CA SER A 242 -11.02 9.99 -15.88
C SER A 242 -10.10 10.93 -15.10
N VAL A 243 -8.82 11.00 -15.48
CA VAL A 243 -7.87 11.98 -14.95
C VAL A 243 -8.14 13.36 -15.54
N CYS A 244 -8.31 13.46 -16.86
CA CYS A 244 -8.38 14.74 -17.56
C CYS A 244 -9.68 15.50 -17.30
N ARG A 245 -10.79 14.83 -16.94
CA ARG A 245 -12.09 15.50 -16.66
C ARG A 245 -11.99 16.61 -15.61
N TRP A 246 -11.03 16.50 -14.68
CA TRP A 246 -10.80 17.46 -13.60
C TRP A 246 -9.83 18.59 -13.99
N GLY A 247 -9.42 18.68 -15.26
CA GLY A 247 -8.42 19.63 -15.77
C GLY A 247 -8.68 21.10 -15.43
N GLY A 248 -9.95 21.50 -15.32
CA GLY A 248 -10.34 22.86 -14.94
C GLY A 248 -10.26 23.16 -13.43
N VAL A 249 -10.17 22.12 -12.61
CA VAL A 249 -10.17 22.21 -11.13
C VAL A 249 -8.77 22.01 -10.55
N TYR A 250 -7.91 21.23 -11.24
CA TYR A 250 -6.56 20.96 -10.76
C TYR A 250 -5.77 22.24 -10.46
N GLY A 251 -5.02 22.20 -9.35
CA GLY A 251 -4.01 23.20 -9.06
C GLY A 251 -2.87 23.15 -10.07
N ARG A 252 -2.06 24.21 -10.11
CA ARG A 252 -0.94 24.34 -11.05
C ARG A 252 0.02 23.13 -11.10
N PRO A 253 0.55 22.58 -9.99
CA PRO A 253 1.50 21.47 -10.07
C PRO A 253 0.86 20.20 -10.66
N ASP A 254 -0.37 19.90 -10.26
CA ASP A 254 -1.13 18.72 -10.69
C ASP A 254 -1.50 18.82 -12.17
N ALA A 255 -2.04 19.98 -12.58
CA ALA A 255 -2.43 20.22 -13.97
C ALA A 255 -1.23 20.13 -14.91
N VAL A 256 -0.11 20.78 -14.56
CA VAL A 256 1.13 20.69 -15.35
C VAL A 256 1.70 19.28 -15.36
N GLY A 257 1.59 18.53 -14.26
CA GLY A 257 1.96 17.12 -14.18
C GLY A 257 1.18 16.26 -15.17
N VAL A 258 -0.14 16.42 -15.23
CA VAL A 258 -1.00 15.70 -16.19
C VAL A 258 -0.69 16.10 -17.62
N LEU A 259 -0.51 17.40 -17.91
CA LEU A 259 -0.18 17.87 -19.26
C LEU A 259 1.16 17.32 -19.76
N ARG A 260 2.18 17.25 -18.89
CA ARG A 260 3.45 16.58 -19.20
C ARG A 260 3.26 15.10 -19.47
N TRP A 261 2.47 14.42 -18.64
CA TRP A 261 2.16 13.00 -18.81
C TRP A 261 1.49 12.73 -20.16
N LEU A 262 0.53 13.57 -20.59
CA LEU A 262 -0.10 13.48 -21.91
C LEU A 262 0.91 13.73 -23.06
N LYS A 263 1.72 14.79 -22.95
CA LYS A 263 2.72 15.16 -23.97
C LYS A 263 3.75 14.06 -24.18
N TYR A 264 4.36 13.56 -23.10
CA TYR A 264 5.42 12.56 -23.17
C TYR A 264 4.90 11.15 -23.44
N GLY A 265 3.63 10.87 -23.16
CA GLY A 265 3.00 9.62 -23.56
C GLY A 265 2.41 9.63 -24.98
N GLY A 266 2.63 10.69 -25.77
CA GLY A 266 2.34 10.72 -27.20
C GLY A 266 0.86 10.84 -27.56
N VAL A 267 0.01 11.24 -26.62
CA VAL A 267 -1.43 11.39 -26.86
C VAL A 267 -1.70 12.64 -27.71
N ARG A 268 -2.51 12.46 -28.76
CA ARG A 268 -2.91 13.50 -29.71
C ARG A 268 -4.42 13.79 -29.71
N ASP A 269 -5.12 13.35 -28.68
CA ASP A 269 -6.56 13.56 -28.55
C ASP A 269 -6.87 14.95 -27.97
N ARG A 270 -7.53 15.80 -28.77
CA ARG A 270 -7.98 17.13 -28.36
C ARG A 270 -9.02 17.07 -27.24
N GLY A 271 -9.83 16.01 -27.20
CA GLY A 271 -10.88 15.82 -26.19
C GLY A 271 -10.33 15.75 -24.78
N LEU A 272 -9.12 15.21 -24.60
CA LEU A 272 -8.46 15.13 -23.30
C LEU A 272 -7.89 16.47 -22.81
N LEU A 273 -7.58 17.39 -23.72
CA LEU A 273 -7.05 18.71 -23.40
C LEU A 273 -8.16 19.73 -23.12
N LYS A 274 -9.34 19.53 -23.69
CA LYS A 274 -10.49 20.43 -23.56
C LYS A 274 -10.84 20.82 -22.11
N PRO A 275 -10.86 19.89 -21.12
CA PRO A 275 -11.16 20.26 -19.74
C PRO A 275 -10.17 21.27 -19.14
N PHE A 276 -8.90 21.25 -19.56
CA PHE A 276 -7.87 22.15 -19.06
C PHE A 276 -8.04 23.58 -19.56
N CYS A 277 -8.72 23.79 -20.69
CA CYS A 277 -9.09 25.13 -21.13
C CYS A 277 -9.90 25.85 -20.04
N GLY A 278 -10.74 25.15 -19.27
CA GLY A 278 -11.55 25.76 -18.21
C GLY A 278 -10.79 26.18 -16.95
N ASN A 279 -9.47 25.95 -16.86
CA ASN A 279 -8.71 26.23 -15.64
C ASN A 279 -8.62 27.73 -15.33
N ARG A 280 -8.69 28.08 -14.04
CA ARG A 280 -8.62 29.47 -13.53
C ARG A 280 -7.19 30.00 -13.48
N ASP A 281 -6.19 29.13 -13.38
CA ASP A 281 -4.78 29.51 -13.31
C ASP A 281 -4.23 29.79 -14.73
N LEU A 282 -3.81 31.04 -14.94
CA LEU A 282 -3.29 31.50 -16.24
C LEU A 282 -1.97 30.81 -16.62
N GLY A 283 -1.15 30.43 -15.62
CA GLY A 283 0.07 29.66 -15.83
C GLY A 283 -0.20 28.25 -16.36
N VAL A 284 -1.31 27.62 -15.91
CA VAL A 284 -1.77 26.34 -16.47
C VAL A 284 -2.24 26.51 -17.91
N LEU A 285 -2.98 27.58 -18.23
CA LEU A 285 -3.43 27.85 -19.60
C LEU A 285 -2.26 28.11 -20.56
N ALA A 286 -1.26 28.88 -20.13
CA ALA A 286 -0.04 29.08 -20.91
C ALA A 286 0.71 27.75 -21.13
N ALA A 287 0.85 26.95 -20.07
CA ALA A 287 1.50 25.64 -20.14
C ALA A 287 0.74 24.65 -21.05
N LEU A 288 -0.59 24.68 -21.03
CA LEU A 288 -1.46 23.90 -21.92
C LEU A 288 -1.20 24.25 -23.39
N LEU A 289 -1.15 25.54 -23.72
CA LEU A 289 -0.93 26.01 -25.09
C LEU A 289 0.48 25.68 -25.60
N ASP A 290 1.50 25.83 -24.75
CA ASP A 290 2.89 25.48 -25.10
C ASP A 290 3.10 23.96 -25.22
N MET A 291 2.36 23.15 -24.46
CA MET A 291 2.39 21.69 -24.53
C MET A 291 1.38 21.10 -25.51
N TRP A 292 0.62 21.94 -26.23
CA TRP A 292 -0.37 21.50 -27.19
C TRP A 292 0.26 20.61 -28.27
N PRO A 293 -0.30 19.41 -28.58
CA PRO A 293 0.24 18.53 -29.60
C PRO A 293 0.25 19.18 -30.99
N SER A 294 1.29 18.91 -31.77
CA SER A 294 1.41 19.41 -33.15
C SER A 294 0.53 18.63 -34.12
N GLY A 295 -0.15 19.32 -35.04
CA GLY A 295 -0.94 18.69 -36.12
C GLY A 295 -2.32 18.20 -35.68
N VAL A 296 -2.76 18.55 -34.48
CA VAL A 296 -4.12 18.29 -33.97
C VAL A 296 -5.04 19.49 -34.24
N GLY A 297 -4.49 20.59 -34.77
CA GLY A 297 -5.21 21.84 -34.97
C GLY A 297 -5.39 22.62 -33.68
N LEU A 298 -6.18 23.69 -33.77
CA LEU A 298 -6.39 24.63 -32.69
C LEU A 298 -7.46 24.14 -31.68
N PRO A 299 -7.41 24.64 -30.42
CA PRO A 299 -8.54 24.65 -29.50
C PRO A 299 -9.83 25.16 -30.16
N ASP A 300 -10.98 24.85 -29.56
CA ASP A 300 -12.27 25.31 -30.06
C ASP A 300 -12.33 26.85 -30.17
N VAL A 301 -13.14 27.35 -31.11
CA VAL A 301 -13.25 28.78 -31.43
C VAL A 301 -13.50 29.62 -30.17
N SER A 302 -14.37 29.17 -29.27
CA SER A 302 -14.66 29.87 -28.01
C SER A 302 -13.45 29.96 -27.08
N ASP A 303 -12.69 28.87 -26.94
CA ASP A 303 -11.49 28.85 -26.09
C ASP A 303 -10.40 29.73 -26.69
N MET A 304 -10.18 29.60 -27.99
CA MET A 304 -9.17 30.38 -28.71
C MET A 304 -9.51 31.87 -28.70
N SER A 305 -10.79 32.23 -28.86
CA SER A 305 -11.26 33.61 -28.75
C SER A 305 -10.99 34.18 -27.35
N ARG A 306 -11.21 33.38 -26.29
CA ARG A 306 -10.86 33.78 -24.92
C ARG A 306 -9.35 33.93 -24.73
N PHE A 307 -8.53 33.04 -25.28
CA PHE A 307 -7.07 33.13 -25.17
C PHE A 307 -6.51 34.37 -25.88
N LEU A 308 -6.99 34.71 -27.09
CA LEU A 308 -6.57 35.90 -27.83
C LEU A 308 -7.08 37.23 -27.25
N LYS A 309 -8.09 37.16 -26.39
CA LYS A 309 -8.61 38.31 -25.63
C LYS A 309 -8.00 38.44 -24.24
N SER A 310 -7.18 37.49 -23.82
CA SER A 310 -6.49 37.55 -22.53
C SER A 310 -5.53 38.74 -22.49
N GLU A 311 -5.46 39.39 -21.32
CA GLU A 311 -4.49 40.45 -21.03
C GLU A 311 -3.14 39.88 -20.55
N ASP A 312 -3.11 38.61 -20.17
CA ASP A 312 -1.89 37.95 -19.70
C ASP A 312 -0.95 37.66 -20.87
N GLU A 313 0.27 38.19 -20.78
CA GLU A 313 1.29 38.06 -21.82
C GLU A 313 1.72 36.60 -22.03
N GLY A 314 1.70 35.77 -20.98
CA GLY A 314 2.07 34.37 -21.04
C GLY A 314 1.08 33.55 -21.87
N VAL A 315 -0.21 33.66 -21.54
CA VAL A 315 -1.31 33.00 -22.26
C VAL A 315 -1.40 33.51 -23.69
N LEU A 316 -1.36 34.84 -23.87
CA LEU A 316 -1.47 35.45 -25.20
C LEU A 316 -0.27 35.08 -26.08
N GLY A 317 0.94 35.12 -25.53
CA GLY A 317 2.16 34.71 -26.23
C GLY A 317 2.14 33.23 -26.62
N ALA A 318 1.71 32.34 -25.71
CA ALA A 318 1.56 30.92 -25.99
C ALA A 318 0.48 30.65 -27.07
N ALA A 319 -0.64 31.37 -27.01
CA ALA A 319 -1.69 31.29 -28.02
C ALA A 319 -1.17 31.70 -29.41
N LEU A 320 -0.45 32.83 -29.51
CA LEU A 320 0.13 33.28 -30.79
C LEU A 320 1.17 32.30 -31.33
N ARG A 321 2.02 31.70 -30.48
CA ARG A 321 2.96 30.65 -30.91
C ARG A 321 2.22 29.44 -31.47
N LEU A 322 1.14 29.01 -30.81
CA LEU A 322 0.30 27.91 -31.26
C LEU A 322 -0.35 28.22 -32.62
N VAL A 323 -0.90 29.43 -32.77
CA VAL A 323 -1.53 29.90 -34.02
C VAL A 323 -0.53 29.96 -35.17
N LYS A 324 0.69 30.44 -34.91
CA LYS A 324 1.75 30.44 -35.92
C LYS A 324 2.10 29.02 -36.38
N ARG A 325 2.06 28.04 -35.46
CA ARG A 325 2.43 26.65 -35.73
C ARG A 325 1.34 25.88 -36.47
N GLU A 326 0.08 25.98 -36.05
CA GLU A 326 -1.04 25.23 -36.65
C GLU A 326 -1.70 25.96 -37.83
N GLY A 327 -1.45 27.26 -37.98
CA GLY A 327 -2.01 28.11 -39.02
C GLY A 327 -3.15 29.01 -38.52
N PRO A 328 -3.17 30.31 -38.87
CA PRO A 328 -4.22 31.22 -38.45
C PRO A 328 -5.54 31.00 -39.21
N GLN A 329 -6.66 31.14 -38.51
CA GLN A 329 -8.00 31.14 -39.12
C GLN A 329 -8.46 32.56 -39.45
N PRO A 330 -9.31 32.77 -40.49
CA PRO A 330 -9.70 34.11 -40.95
C PRO A 330 -10.30 35.02 -39.85
N TRP A 331 -11.11 34.46 -38.95
CA TRP A 331 -11.74 35.22 -37.86
C TRP A 331 -10.75 35.78 -36.83
N MET A 332 -9.54 35.21 -36.76
CA MET A 332 -8.50 35.59 -35.78
C MET A 332 -7.72 36.83 -36.25
N MET A 333 -7.65 37.04 -37.58
CA MET A 333 -6.76 38.01 -38.20
C MET A 333 -7.00 39.46 -37.76
N PRO A 334 -8.24 39.99 -37.71
CA PRO A 334 -8.47 41.37 -37.28
C PRO A 334 -7.93 41.64 -35.86
N ARG A 335 -8.01 40.63 -34.98
CA ARG A 335 -7.46 40.73 -33.62
C ARG A 335 -5.93 40.64 -33.63
N ILE A 336 -5.34 39.72 -34.38
CA ILE A 336 -3.88 39.55 -34.46
C ILE A 336 -3.22 40.79 -35.07
N GLU A 337 -3.82 41.40 -36.09
CA GLU A 337 -3.35 42.66 -36.69
C GLU A 337 -3.37 43.81 -35.68
N LYS A 338 -4.45 43.92 -34.88
CA LYS A 338 -4.53 44.90 -33.78
C LYS A 338 -3.46 44.65 -32.72
N LEU A 339 -3.19 43.38 -32.38
CA LEU A 339 -2.15 43.03 -31.41
C LEU A 339 -0.74 43.37 -31.94
N ALA A 340 -0.50 43.18 -33.23
CA ALA A 340 0.77 43.51 -33.86
C ALA A 340 1.08 45.02 -33.83
N SER A 341 0.07 45.87 -34.04
CA SER A 341 0.27 47.33 -34.16
C SER A 341 0.26 48.07 -32.82
N SER A 342 -0.56 47.64 -31.85
CA SER A 342 -0.93 48.48 -30.70
C SER A 342 -0.71 47.85 -29.31
N HIS A 343 -0.29 46.59 -29.22
CA HIS A 343 -0.14 45.92 -27.92
C HIS A 343 1.07 46.48 -27.14
N PRO A 344 1.00 46.69 -25.81
CA PRO A 344 2.10 47.25 -25.01
C PRO A 344 3.34 46.35 -24.95
N SER A 345 3.15 45.03 -24.79
CA SER A 345 4.25 44.05 -24.73
C SER A 345 4.95 43.89 -26.09
N PRO A 346 6.29 44.13 -26.17
CA PRO A 346 7.06 43.89 -27.39
C PRO A 346 7.04 42.43 -27.85
N ALA A 347 7.06 41.48 -26.91
CA ALA A 347 7.07 40.04 -27.23
C ALA A 347 5.79 39.62 -27.97
N VAL A 348 4.64 40.09 -27.50
CA VAL A 348 3.34 39.84 -28.15
C VAL A 348 3.31 40.45 -29.56
N ARG A 349 3.79 41.69 -29.72
CA ARG A 349 3.87 42.34 -31.03
C ARG A 349 4.73 41.53 -32.01
N VAL A 350 5.90 41.06 -31.58
CA VAL A 350 6.80 40.25 -32.43
C VAL A 350 6.12 38.98 -32.94
N TRP A 351 5.46 38.23 -32.06
CA TRP A 351 4.75 37.01 -32.47
C TRP A 351 3.56 37.31 -33.39
N ALA A 352 2.77 38.34 -33.08
CA ALA A 352 1.64 38.75 -33.90
C ALA A 352 2.08 39.24 -35.30
N SER A 353 3.10 40.10 -35.37
CA SER A 353 3.67 40.56 -36.64
C SER A 353 4.23 39.42 -37.49
N ALA A 354 4.84 38.41 -36.85
CA ALA A 354 5.33 37.22 -37.58
C ALA A 354 4.20 36.44 -38.27
N ILE A 355 3.02 36.35 -37.64
CA ILE A 355 1.85 35.69 -38.23
C ILE A 355 1.31 36.52 -39.41
N VAL A 356 1.19 37.84 -39.23
CA VAL A 356 0.68 38.74 -40.29
C VAL A 356 1.59 38.72 -41.53
N ARG A 357 2.92 38.77 -41.34
CA ARG A 357 3.90 38.75 -42.45
C ARG A 357 3.93 37.43 -43.22
N ASN A 358 3.78 36.30 -42.52
CA ASN A 358 3.78 35.00 -43.19
C ASN A 358 2.57 34.83 -44.13
N ARG A 359 1.45 35.53 -43.88
CA ARG A 359 0.27 35.52 -44.75
C ARG A 359 0.42 36.43 -45.97
N SER A 360 1.20 37.51 -45.89
CA SER A 360 1.42 38.37 -47.07
C SER A 360 2.36 37.74 -48.11
N MET A 361 3.02 36.63 -47.77
CA MET A 361 4.00 35.94 -48.62
C MET A 361 3.50 34.62 -49.23
N GLY A 362 2.31 34.14 -48.86
CA GLY A 362 1.68 32.93 -49.40
C GLY A 362 0.28 33.23 -49.88
#